data_AF-A0A2Z7B2T6-F1
#
_entry.id   AF-A0A2Z7B2T6-F1
#
_cell.length_a   1.000
_cell.length_b   1.000
_cell.length_c   1.000
_cell.angle_alpha   90.00
_cell.angle_beta   90.00
_cell.angle_gamma   90.00
#
_symmetry.space_group_name_H-M   'P 1'
#
loop_
_entity.id
_entity.type
_entity.pdbx_description
1 polymer ?
#
loop_
_entity_poly.entity_id
_entity_poly.type
_entity_poly.pdbx_seq_one_letter_code
_entity_poly.pdbx_strand_id
1 'polypeptide(L)'
;MGRIAAAAFVFLLLLSSVHSFYLPGVAPRDFQQGDELAVKVNKLSSTKTQLPYDFYYLNYCKPKNIKNVAENLGEVLRGDRIENSVYTFRMREEQSCTVACKVTLQEQDAKNFKEKIDDEYRANMILDNLPVAVIRQRRDGSTSTTYEHGFRVGFIGNYAGVSYNVLPFFMTVADTITR
;
A
#
# COMPACT_ATOMS: atom_id res chain seq x y z
N MET A 1 37.91 45.57 -23.43
CA MET A 1 36.87 45.49 -22.36
C MET A 1 35.50 45.03 -22.89
N GLY A 2 34.99 45.52 -24.03
CA GLY A 2 33.65 45.17 -24.52
C GLY A 2 33.39 43.69 -24.89
N ARG A 3 34.39 42.96 -25.42
CA ARG A 3 34.22 41.53 -25.81
C ARG A 3 34.06 40.60 -24.60
N ILE A 4 34.71 40.93 -23.48
CA ILE A 4 34.62 40.18 -22.22
C ILE A 4 33.24 40.41 -21.57
N ALA A 5 32.75 41.66 -21.61
CA ALA A 5 31.41 42.00 -21.13
C ALA A 5 30.31 41.31 -21.95
N ALA A 6 30.45 41.25 -23.28
CA ALA A 6 29.50 40.55 -24.15
C ALA A 6 29.50 39.04 -23.89
N ALA A 7 30.67 38.43 -23.71
CA ALA A 7 30.78 37.00 -23.39
C ALA A 7 30.15 36.66 -22.01
N ALA A 8 30.37 37.52 -21.01
CA ALA A 8 29.75 37.38 -19.69
C ALA A 8 28.22 37.50 -19.76
N PHE A 9 27.70 38.42 -20.57
CA PHE A 9 26.25 38.59 -20.75
C PHE A 9 25.59 37.39 -21.44
N VAL A 10 26.25 36.80 -22.44
CA VAL A 10 25.78 35.56 -23.10
C VAL A 10 25.81 34.37 -22.13
N PHE A 11 26.83 34.26 -21.28
CA PHE A 11 26.90 33.21 -20.25
C PHE A 11 25.79 33.34 -19.20
N LEU A 12 25.46 34.56 -18.78
CA LEU A 12 24.32 34.85 -17.90
C LEU A 12 22.96 34.51 -18.53
N LEU A 13 22.79 34.74 -19.83
CA LEU A 13 21.58 34.34 -20.56
C LEU A 13 21.44 32.80 -20.64
N LEU A 14 22.54 32.06 -20.81
CA LEU A 14 22.55 30.60 -20.80
C LEU A 14 22.22 29.99 -19.43
N LEU A 15 22.56 30.68 -18.33
CA LEU A 15 22.18 30.27 -16.97
C LEU A 15 20.69 30.48 -16.68
N SER A 16 20.01 31.38 -17.40
CA SER A 16 18.58 31.64 -17.21
C SER A 16 17.67 30.57 -17.85
N SER A 17 18.21 29.69 -18.71
CA SER A 17 17.48 28.59 -19.35
C SER A 17 17.52 27.27 -18.57
N VAL A 18 17.80 27.30 -17.26
CA VAL A 18 17.69 26.10 -16.43
C VAL A 18 16.22 25.88 -16.07
N HIS A 19 15.56 24.97 -16.79
CA HIS A 19 14.25 24.47 -16.40
C HIS A 19 14.43 23.39 -15.33
N SER A 20 14.20 23.76 -14.06
CA SER A 20 14.09 22.79 -12.98
C SER A 20 12.78 22.02 -13.14
N PHE A 21 12.87 20.76 -13.54
CA PHE A 21 11.74 19.85 -13.54
C PHE A 21 11.64 19.16 -12.18
N TYR A 22 10.56 19.42 -11.46
CA TYR A 22 10.23 18.70 -10.24
C TYR A 22 9.51 17.39 -10.60
N LEU A 23 10.01 16.27 -10.08
CA LEU A 23 9.37 14.97 -10.25
C LEU A 23 8.20 14.84 -9.27
N PRO A 24 6.96 14.69 -9.74
CA PRO A 24 5.83 14.42 -8.86
C PRO A 24 6.05 13.12 -8.07
N GLY A 25 5.66 13.13 -6.79
CA GLY A 25 5.74 11.97 -5.90
C GLY A 25 7.08 11.76 -5.19
N VAL A 26 8.01 12.74 -5.19
CA VAL A 26 9.33 12.61 -4.53
C VAL A 26 9.46 13.48 -3.27
N ALA A 27 8.82 14.65 -3.21
CA ALA A 27 8.84 15.47 -2.00
C ALA A 27 8.00 14.83 -0.88
N PRO A 28 8.49 14.88 0.36
CA PRO A 28 7.74 14.43 1.51
C PRO A 28 6.46 15.26 1.68
N ARG A 29 5.40 14.59 2.10
CA ARG A 29 4.14 15.23 2.47
C ARG A 29 4.00 15.17 3.98
N ASP A 30 3.84 16.33 4.59
CA ASP A 30 3.57 16.42 6.02
C ASP A 30 2.07 16.31 6.28
N PHE A 31 1.71 15.59 7.36
CA PHE A 31 0.33 15.44 7.82
C PHE A 31 0.15 16.03 9.20
N GLN A 32 -0.94 16.75 9.39
CA GLN A 32 -1.39 17.24 10.68
C GLN A 32 -2.34 16.25 11.35
N GLN A 33 -2.57 16.41 12.64
CA GLN A 33 -3.54 15.60 13.37
C GLN A 33 -4.94 15.78 12.76
N GLY A 34 -5.64 14.67 12.55
CA GLY A 34 -6.97 14.65 11.95
C GLY A 34 -6.98 14.64 10.41
N ASP A 35 -5.82 14.80 9.76
CA ASP A 35 -5.72 14.69 8.30
C ASP A 35 -6.15 13.31 7.82
N GLU A 36 -6.89 13.28 6.71
CA GLU A 36 -7.36 12.05 6.11
C GLU A 36 -6.24 11.35 5.32
N LEU A 37 -5.98 10.11 5.68
CA LEU A 37 -5.03 9.21 5.05
C LEU A 37 -5.79 8.16 4.24
N ALA A 38 -5.78 8.32 2.91
CA ALA A 38 -6.40 7.36 2.00
C ALA A 38 -5.47 6.17 1.76
N VAL A 39 -5.96 4.95 2.02
CA VAL A 39 -5.18 3.74 1.75
C VAL A 39 -5.33 3.33 0.30
N LYS A 40 -4.23 2.89 -0.29
CA LYS A 40 -4.17 2.37 -1.65
C LYS A 40 -3.89 0.88 -1.63
N VAL A 41 -4.30 0.20 -2.67
CA VAL A 41 -4.08 -1.23 -2.86
C VAL A 41 -3.20 -1.45 -4.07
N ASN A 42 -2.36 -2.48 -4.02
CA ASN A 42 -1.49 -2.85 -5.14
C ASN A 42 -1.85 -4.27 -5.60
N LYS A 43 -1.07 -5.27 -5.17
CA LYS A 43 -1.16 -6.65 -5.64
C LYS A 43 -1.27 -7.65 -4.51
N LEU A 44 -1.82 -8.81 -4.84
CA LEU A 44 -1.72 -10.02 -4.05
C LEU A 44 -0.42 -10.73 -4.43
N SER A 45 0.41 -11.03 -3.44
CA SER A 45 1.68 -11.75 -3.63
C SER A 45 1.75 -12.95 -2.69
N SER A 46 2.31 -14.06 -3.17
CA SER A 46 2.49 -15.28 -2.39
C SER A 46 3.99 -15.57 -2.19
N THR A 47 4.32 -16.21 -1.07
CA THR A 47 5.65 -16.78 -0.82
C THR A 47 5.83 -18.16 -1.48
N LYS A 48 4.74 -18.83 -1.83
CA LYS A 48 4.72 -20.16 -2.48
C LYS A 48 4.77 -20.06 -3.99
N THR A 49 4.03 -19.12 -4.57
CA THR A 49 3.87 -18.99 -6.02
C THR A 49 4.47 -17.69 -6.54
N GLN A 50 5.04 -17.70 -7.75
CA GLN A 50 5.65 -16.52 -8.38
C GLN A 50 4.66 -15.60 -9.10
N LEU A 51 3.36 -15.92 -9.09
CA LEU A 51 2.35 -15.20 -9.86
C LEU A 51 1.63 -14.14 -8.99
N PRO A 52 1.82 -12.83 -9.24
CA PRO A 52 1.04 -11.80 -8.59
C PRO A 52 -0.37 -11.69 -9.21
N TYR A 53 -1.36 -11.33 -8.39
CA TYR A 53 -2.72 -11.04 -8.84
C TYR A 53 -3.10 -9.61 -8.47
N ASP A 54 -4.02 -9.01 -9.20
CA ASP A 54 -4.61 -7.72 -8.82
C ASP A 54 -5.31 -7.83 -7.46
N PHE A 55 -5.28 -6.78 -6.64
CA PHE A 55 -5.95 -6.80 -5.34
C PHE A 55 -7.44 -7.18 -5.44
N TYR A 56 -8.15 -6.63 -6.43
CA TYR A 56 -9.58 -6.86 -6.66
C TYR A 56 -9.93 -8.15 -7.42
N TYR A 57 -8.94 -9.03 -7.66
CA TYR A 57 -9.19 -10.41 -8.10
C TYR A 57 -10.02 -11.17 -7.07
N LEU A 58 -9.70 -10.97 -5.79
CA LEU A 58 -10.55 -11.42 -4.68
C LEU A 58 -11.68 -10.42 -4.45
N ASN A 59 -12.84 -10.92 -4.05
CA ASN A 59 -14.07 -10.12 -3.89
C ASN A 59 -14.04 -9.28 -2.59
N TYR A 60 -13.07 -8.37 -2.49
CA TYR A 60 -12.97 -7.36 -1.44
C TYR A 60 -13.93 -6.19 -1.68
N CYS A 61 -14.06 -5.32 -0.67
CA CYS A 61 -14.77 -4.05 -0.81
C CYS A 61 -14.17 -3.17 -1.91
N LYS A 62 -14.99 -2.81 -2.91
CA LYS A 62 -14.59 -1.97 -4.04
C LYS A 62 -15.20 -0.56 -3.93
N PRO A 63 -14.45 0.51 -4.24
CA PRO A 63 -15.02 1.84 -4.37
C PRO A 63 -15.92 1.92 -5.61
N LYS A 64 -16.79 2.93 -5.69
CA LYS A 64 -17.70 3.13 -6.84
C LYS A 64 -16.96 3.22 -8.18
N ASN A 65 -15.79 3.86 -8.18
CA ASN A 65 -14.92 3.99 -9.34
C ASN A 65 -13.51 3.59 -8.93
N ILE A 66 -12.98 2.56 -9.59
CA ILE A 66 -11.59 2.13 -9.42
C ILE A 66 -10.75 2.98 -10.39
N LYS A 67 -9.73 3.64 -9.83
CA LYS A 67 -8.81 4.49 -10.56
C LYS A 67 -7.38 4.09 -10.19
N ASN A 68 -6.50 4.10 -11.18
CA ASN A 68 -5.07 4.00 -10.92
C ASN A 68 -4.59 5.33 -10.30
N VAL A 69 -3.89 5.23 -9.18
CA VAL A 69 -3.45 6.35 -8.34
C VAL A 69 -1.94 6.28 -8.03
N ALA A 70 -1.15 5.81 -9.00
CA ALA A 70 0.30 5.89 -8.96
C ALA A 70 0.77 7.33 -8.70
N GLU A 71 1.69 7.52 -7.76
CA GLU A 71 2.13 8.85 -7.31
C GLU A 71 3.46 9.28 -7.91
N ASN A 72 4.32 8.33 -8.23
CA ASN A 72 5.65 8.62 -8.76
C ASN A 72 5.89 7.95 -10.11
N LEU A 73 6.80 8.55 -10.90
CA LEU A 73 7.18 8.04 -12.22
C LEU A 73 7.74 6.61 -12.15
N GLY A 74 8.42 6.27 -11.05
CA GLY A 74 8.97 4.94 -10.82
C GLY A 74 7.92 3.84 -10.74
N GLU A 75 6.75 4.11 -10.17
CA GLU A 75 5.60 3.17 -10.11
C GLU A 75 4.99 2.96 -11.49
N VAL A 76 4.85 4.04 -12.25
CA VAL A 76 4.34 3.98 -13.62
C VAL A 76 5.26 3.14 -14.51
N LEU A 77 6.57 3.37 -14.43
CA LEU A 77 7.57 2.63 -15.22
C LEU A 77 7.70 1.17 -14.81
N ARG A 78 7.50 0.84 -13.52
CA ARG A 78 7.42 -0.54 -13.05
C ARG A 78 6.13 -1.25 -13.48
N GLY A 79 5.15 -0.51 -13.99
CA GLY A 79 3.83 -1.03 -14.32
C GLY A 79 3.04 -1.45 -13.09
N ASP A 80 3.33 -0.86 -11.92
CA ASP A 80 2.56 -1.15 -10.70
C ASP A 80 1.12 -0.62 -10.87
N ARG A 81 0.14 -1.50 -10.66
CA ARG A 81 -1.29 -1.15 -10.69
C ARG A 81 -1.76 -0.79 -9.29
N ILE A 82 -1.40 0.42 -8.87
CA ILE A 82 -1.85 0.97 -7.59
C ILE A 82 -3.22 1.59 -7.77
N GLU A 83 -4.20 1.08 -7.04
CA GLU A 83 -5.60 1.47 -7.17
C GLU A 83 -6.14 2.04 -5.84
N ASN A 84 -7.15 2.91 -5.92
CA ASN A 84 -7.77 3.49 -4.73
C ASN A 84 -8.60 2.43 -3.96
N SER A 85 -8.58 2.48 -2.64
CA SER A 85 -9.39 1.60 -1.78
C SER A 85 -10.56 2.34 -1.11
N VAL A 86 -11.40 1.59 -0.39
CA VAL A 86 -12.48 2.15 0.44
C VAL A 86 -12.01 2.55 1.84
N TYR A 87 -10.77 2.22 2.20
CA TYR A 87 -10.24 2.39 3.54
C TYR A 87 -9.61 3.78 3.69
N THR A 88 -10.04 4.50 4.70
CA THR A 88 -9.51 5.81 5.08
C THR A 88 -9.24 5.84 6.57
N PHE A 89 -8.15 6.50 6.94
CA PHE A 89 -7.73 6.69 8.33
C PHE A 89 -7.58 8.16 8.62
N ARG A 90 -7.49 8.51 9.90
CA ARG A 90 -7.16 9.87 10.32
C ARG A 90 -5.83 9.85 11.06
N MET A 91 -4.96 10.78 10.70
CA MET A 91 -3.63 10.89 11.27
C MET A 91 -3.72 11.16 12.78
N ARG A 92 -2.99 10.37 13.58
CA ARG A 92 -2.97 10.42 15.06
C ARG A 92 -4.34 10.20 15.73
N GLU A 93 -5.25 9.49 15.07
CA GLU A 93 -6.52 9.05 15.67
C GLU A 93 -6.59 7.53 15.67
N GLU A 94 -6.67 6.93 16.86
CA GLU A 94 -6.85 5.48 16.98
C GLU A 94 -8.28 5.10 16.59
N GLN A 95 -8.41 4.30 15.53
CA GLN A 95 -9.68 3.75 15.08
C GLN A 95 -9.62 2.23 15.14
N SER A 96 -10.46 1.64 15.98
CA SER A 96 -10.56 0.17 16.13
C SER A 96 -11.85 -0.34 15.49
N CYS A 97 -11.73 -1.45 14.74
CA CYS A 97 -12.86 -2.26 14.29
C CYS A 97 -13.94 -1.54 13.46
N THR A 98 -13.55 -0.62 12.58
CA THR A 98 -14.49 0.02 11.64
C THR A 98 -14.87 -0.92 10.50
N VAL A 99 -16.18 -1.14 10.30
CA VAL A 99 -16.68 -1.95 9.18
C VAL A 99 -16.69 -1.10 7.91
N ALA A 100 -15.81 -1.41 6.95
CA ALA A 100 -15.75 -0.69 5.68
C ALA A 100 -16.94 -1.02 4.75
N CYS A 101 -17.25 -2.31 4.58
CA CYS A 101 -18.43 -2.73 3.81
C CYS A 101 -18.85 -4.16 4.19
N LYS A 102 -20.03 -4.58 3.72
CA LYS A 102 -20.50 -5.96 3.80
C LYS A 102 -20.53 -6.53 2.39
N VAL A 103 -19.83 -7.64 2.17
CA VAL A 103 -19.84 -8.39 0.91
C VAL A 103 -20.46 -9.75 1.15
N THR A 104 -21.35 -10.18 0.26
CA THR A 104 -21.85 -11.55 0.25
C THR A 104 -21.00 -12.35 -0.74
N LEU A 105 -20.29 -13.36 -0.24
CA LEU A 105 -19.43 -14.21 -1.07
C LEU A 105 -20.28 -15.26 -1.78
N GLN A 106 -20.12 -15.37 -3.09
CA GLN A 106 -20.66 -16.49 -3.86
C GLN A 106 -19.78 -17.72 -3.71
N GLU A 107 -20.27 -18.90 -4.11
CA GLU A 107 -19.51 -20.15 -4.01
C GLU A 107 -18.16 -20.07 -4.74
N GLN A 108 -18.13 -19.43 -5.92
CA GLN A 108 -16.90 -19.26 -6.68
C GLN A 108 -15.91 -18.31 -5.98
N ASP A 109 -16.39 -17.22 -5.37
CA ASP A 109 -15.55 -16.31 -4.62
C ASP A 109 -14.92 -17.01 -3.41
N ALA A 110 -15.73 -17.79 -2.69
CA ALA A 110 -15.25 -18.56 -1.53
C ALA A 110 -14.17 -19.57 -1.92
N LYS A 111 -14.31 -20.23 -3.08
CA LYS A 111 -13.27 -21.10 -3.66
C LYS A 111 -11.99 -20.33 -3.96
N ASN A 112 -12.08 -19.19 -4.63
CA ASN A 112 -10.93 -18.35 -4.94
C ASN A 112 -10.22 -17.89 -3.65
N PHE A 113 -10.97 -17.47 -2.63
CA PHE A 113 -10.39 -17.11 -1.33
C PHE A 113 -9.67 -18.31 -0.70
N LYS A 114 -10.29 -19.49 -0.69
CA LYS A 114 -9.67 -20.70 -0.14
C LYS A 114 -8.35 -21.04 -0.83
N GLU A 115 -8.32 -21.07 -2.16
CA GLU A 115 -7.09 -21.34 -2.92
C GLU A 115 -5.98 -20.33 -2.59
N LYS A 116 -6.31 -19.04 -2.51
CA LYS A 116 -5.33 -18.01 -2.17
C LYS A 116 -4.86 -18.07 -0.71
N ILE A 117 -5.67 -18.59 0.20
CA ILE A 117 -5.25 -18.85 1.59
C ILE A 117 -4.27 -20.03 1.63
N ASP A 118 -4.59 -21.12 0.93
CA ASP A 118 -3.75 -22.32 0.87
C ASP A 118 -2.38 -22.00 0.25
N ASP A 119 -2.36 -21.12 -0.75
CA ASP A 119 -1.16 -20.60 -1.40
C ASP A 119 -0.45 -19.48 -0.62
N GLU A 120 -0.89 -19.14 0.60
CA GLU A 120 -0.29 -18.10 1.46
C GLU A 120 -0.17 -16.72 0.79
N TYR A 121 -1.20 -16.32 0.04
CA TYR A 121 -1.24 -14.98 -0.51
C TYR A 121 -1.37 -13.92 0.57
N ARG A 122 -0.73 -12.78 0.28
CA ARG A 122 -0.74 -11.57 1.08
C ARG A 122 -1.22 -10.42 0.22
N ALA A 123 -2.03 -9.57 0.80
CA ALA A 123 -2.54 -8.38 0.14
C ALA A 123 -1.65 -7.19 0.49
N ASN A 124 -1.02 -6.61 -0.54
CA ASN A 124 -0.16 -5.46 -0.39
C ASN A 124 -0.96 -4.17 -0.49
N MET A 125 -0.84 -3.35 0.55
CA MET A 125 -1.45 -2.03 0.63
C MET A 125 -0.37 -0.98 0.82
N ILE A 126 -0.69 0.26 0.45
CA ILE A 126 0.20 1.40 0.52
C ILE A 126 -0.53 2.51 1.27
N LEU A 127 0.16 3.12 2.23
CA LEU A 127 -0.30 4.28 2.98
C LEU A 127 0.81 5.33 2.92
N ASP A 128 0.48 6.54 2.45
CA ASP A 128 1.46 7.62 2.27
C ASP A 128 2.74 7.18 1.55
N ASN A 129 2.58 6.49 0.41
CA ASN A 129 3.70 5.98 -0.40
C ASN A 129 4.61 4.95 0.32
N LEU A 130 4.22 4.48 1.52
CA LEU A 130 4.92 3.43 2.27
C LEU A 130 4.12 2.12 2.27
N PRO A 131 4.80 0.96 2.20
CA PRO A 131 4.12 -0.32 2.28
C PRO A 131 3.53 -0.52 3.68
N VAL A 132 2.26 -0.91 3.74
CA VAL A 132 1.64 -1.33 4.99
C VAL A 132 2.31 -2.63 5.45
N ALA A 133 2.72 -2.67 6.71
CA ALA A 133 3.34 -3.85 7.32
C ALA A 133 2.50 -4.36 8.50
N VAL A 134 2.52 -5.68 8.69
CA VAL A 134 1.90 -6.34 9.84
C VAL A 134 2.97 -6.90 10.75
N ILE A 135 2.76 -6.79 12.06
CA ILE A 135 3.65 -7.35 13.06
C ILE A 135 3.41 -8.85 13.13
N ARG A 136 4.47 -9.63 12.90
CA ARG A 136 4.47 -11.06 13.16
C ARG A 136 4.94 -11.32 14.60
N GLN A 137 4.02 -11.73 15.45
CA GLN A 137 4.39 -12.26 16.77
C GLN A 137 5.04 -13.64 16.57
N ARG A 138 6.30 -13.80 16.99
CA ARG A 138 6.95 -15.11 17.05
C ARG A 138 6.24 -15.95 18.11
N ARG A 139 5.97 -17.23 17.80
CA ARG A 139 5.39 -18.19 18.76
C ARG A 139 6.34 -18.53 19.92
N ASP A 140 7.62 -18.20 19.78
CA ASP A 140 8.70 -18.61 20.69
C ASP A 140 8.91 -17.65 21.88
N GLY A 141 7.99 -16.70 22.13
CA GLY A 141 8.08 -15.78 23.27
C GLY A 141 9.22 -14.73 23.21
N SER A 142 10.01 -14.69 22.12
CA SER A 142 11.03 -13.67 21.93
C SER A 142 10.43 -12.32 21.51
N THR A 143 10.90 -11.23 22.11
CA THR A 143 10.46 -9.84 21.89
C THR A 143 10.85 -9.24 20.54
N SER A 144 11.38 -10.04 19.59
CA SER A 144 11.79 -9.54 18.28
C SER A 144 10.59 -9.37 17.34
N THR A 145 10.00 -8.18 17.33
CA THR A 145 8.95 -7.80 16.37
C THR A 145 9.50 -7.84 14.95
N THR A 146 9.01 -8.78 14.14
CA THR A 146 9.31 -8.83 12.70
C THR A 146 8.15 -8.22 11.94
N TYR A 147 8.45 -7.29 11.05
CA TYR A 147 7.48 -6.67 10.16
C TYR A 147 7.44 -7.44 8.85
N GLU A 148 6.25 -7.77 8.39
CA GLU A 148 6.05 -8.40 7.09
C GLU A 148 5.15 -7.51 6.23
N HIS A 149 5.48 -7.37 4.94
CA HIS A 149 4.71 -6.52 4.02
C HIS A 149 3.34 -7.13 3.72
N GLY A 150 2.30 -6.30 3.76
CA GLY A 150 0.93 -6.70 3.51
C GLY A 150 0.36 -7.65 4.57
N PHE A 151 -0.96 -7.73 4.64
CA PHE A 151 -1.65 -8.67 5.53
C PHE A 151 -1.93 -9.98 4.80
N ARG A 152 -2.07 -11.09 5.54
CA ARG A 152 -2.41 -12.40 4.96
C ARG A 152 -3.88 -12.38 4.54
N VAL A 153 -4.18 -12.91 3.35
CA VAL A 153 -5.58 -13.07 2.88
C VAL A 153 -6.40 -13.88 3.90
N GLY A 154 -5.78 -14.93 4.46
CA GLY A 154 -6.38 -15.74 5.50
C GLY A 154 -5.39 -16.67 6.16
N PHE A 155 -5.88 -17.43 7.14
CA PHE A 155 -5.17 -18.54 7.74
C PHE A 155 -6.13 -19.71 7.97
N ILE A 156 -5.57 -20.91 8.00
CA ILE A 156 -6.29 -22.13 8.34
C ILE A 156 -6.29 -22.24 9.87
N GLY A 157 -7.44 -22.01 10.49
CA GLY A 157 -7.68 -22.25 11.90
C GLY A 157 -8.27 -23.65 12.10
N ASN A 158 -7.89 -24.34 13.17
CA ASN A 158 -8.51 -25.61 13.55
C ASN A 158 -9.45 -25.37 14.73
N TYR A 159 -10.75 -25.60 14.52
CA TYR A 159 -11.76 -25.56 15.58
C TYR A 159 -12.40 -26.94 15.71
N ALA A 160 -12.29 -27.53 16.90
CA ALA A 160 -12.86 -28.85 17.21
C ALA A 160 -12.50 -29.96 16.19
N GLY A 161 -11.26 -29.97 15.69
CA GLY A 161 -10.78 -30.98 14.72
C GLY A 161 -11.17 -30.71 13.26
N VAL A 162 -11.89 -29.63 12.98
CA VAL A 162 -12.23 -29.19 11.62
C VAL A 162 -11.41 -27.96 11.25
N SER A 163 -10.78 -27.98 10.08
CA SER A 163 -10.03 -26.86 9.52
C SER A 163 -10.98 -25.85 8.87
N TYR A 164 -10.90 -24.59 9.27
CA TYR A 164 -11.64 -23.46 8.74
C TYR A 164 -10.70 -22.39 8.21
N ASN A 165 -11.08 -21.75 7.11
CA ASN A 165 -10.41 -20.57 6.61
C ASN A 165 -10.92 -19.34 7.35
N VAL A 166 -10.03 -18.66 8.05
CA VAL A 166 -10.30 -17.40 8.73
C VAL A 166 -9.69 -16.28 7.88
N LEU A 167 -10.48 -15.25 7.60
CA LEU A 167 -10.07 -14.05 6.88
C LEU A 167 -9.79 -12.94 7.90
N PRO A 168 -8.54 -12.71 8.33
CA PRO A 168 -8.23 -11.55 9.17
C PRO A 168 -8.08 -10.32 8.29
N PHE A 169 -8.87 -9.31 8.58
CA PHE A 169 -8.50 -7.95 8.20
C PHE A 169 -8.44 -7.10 9.45
N PHE A 170 -7.21 -6.94 9.96
CA PHE A 170 -6.89 -6.01 11.03
C PHE A 170 -5.74 -5.15 10.54
N MET A 171 -6.02 -3.85 10.37
CA MET A 171 -4.99 -2.88 10.03
C MET A 171 -4.88 -1.90 11.19
N THR A 172 -3.76 -1.95 11.89
CA THR A 172 -3.41 -1.01 12.93
C THR A 172 -2.43 -0.02 12.32
N VAL A 173 -2.82 1.24 12.19
CA VAL A 173 -1.89 2.33 11.86
C VAL A 173 -1.18 2.71 13.15
N ALA A 174 -0.02 2.10 13.38
CA ALA A 174 0.88 2.54 14.44
C ALA A 174 1.72 3.70 13.90
N ASP A 175 1.84 4.78 14.66
CA ASP A 175 2.78 5.86 14.38
C ASP A 175 4.20 5.26 14.32
N THR A 176 4.73 5.01 13.12
CA THR A 176 6.15 4.73 12.91
C THR A 176 6.97 6.03 12.87
N ILE A 177 6.32 7.19 12.86
CA ILE A 177 6.93 8.52 12.83
C ILE A 177 6.76 9.20 14.20
N THR A 178 7.33 8.58 15.23
CA THR A 178 7.81 9.34 16.39
C THR A 178 9.28 9.03 16.55
N ARG A 179 10.10 9.82 15.87
CA ARG A 179 11.47 10.11 16.28
C ARG A 179 11.78 11.58 16.06
#